data_AF-A0A9D1K067-F1
#
_entry.id   AF-A0A9D1K067-F1
#
_cell.length_a   1.000
_cell.length_b   1.000
_cell.length_c   1.000
_cell.angle_alpha   90.00
_cell.angle_beta   90.00
_cell.angle_gamma   90.00
#
_symmetry.space_group_name_H-M   'P 1'
#
loop_
_entity.id
_entity.type
_entity.pdbx_description
1 polymer ?
#
loop_
_entity_poly.entity_id
_entity_poly.type
_entity_poly.pdbx_seq_one_letter_code
_entity_poly.pdbx_strand_id
1 'polypeptide(L)'
;MWIAKNTVLKPYTDLIQQSWHVNIVGENTCIYSKDEGTPEGIRYHAFAYEDRMDFQGLNLSEGRKGVSVVNIQDLLAELEVPQKEQPDFDAVTKSAAIYSRTQDNRDRFYLLVDENSKTFYVMELFM
;
A
#
# COMPACT_ATOMS: atom_id res chain seq x y z
N MET A 1 6.05 -10.01 34.10
CA MET A 1 7.18 -10.47 33.27
C MET A 1 6.61 -11.39 32.20
N TRP A 2 6.44 -10.90 30.97
CA TRP A 2 6.13 -11.74 29.82
C TRP A 2 7.10 -11.37 28.71
N ILE A 3 7.81 -12.39 28.25
CA ILE A 3 8.97 -12.31 27.38
C ILE A 3 8.50 -11.85 26.00
N ALA A 4 9.02 -10.72 25.52
CA ALA A 4 8.91 -10.33 24.12
C ALA A 4 9.54 -11.45 23.27
N LYS A 5 8.72 -12.19 22.54
CA LYS A 5 9.23 -13.03 21.46
C LYS A 5 9.79 -12.06 20.41
N ASN A 6 11.12 -12.06 20.27
CA ASN A 6 11.83 -11.58 19.10
C ASN A 6 11.36 -12.38 17.88
N THR A 7 10.16 -12.07 17.39
CA THR A 7 9.78 -12.40 16.03
C THR A 7 10.49 -11.37 15.19
N VAL A 8 11.46 -11.81 14.38
CA VAL A 8 11.87 -11.01 13.22
C VAL A 8 10.60 -10.83 12.42
N LEU A 9 9.93 -9.68 12.57
CA LEU A 9 8.77 -9.35 11.78
C LEU A 9 9.27 -9.37 10.35
N LYS A 10 8.74 -10.29 9.53
CA LYS A 10 8.96 -10.20 8.09
C LYS A 10 8.57 -8.77 7.67
N PRO A 11 9.37 -8.09 6.85
CA PRO A 11 8.97 -6.81 6.27
C PRO A 11 7.56 -6.94 5.68
N TYR A 12 6.71 -5.93 5.87
CA TYR A 12 5.34 -5.96 5.37
C TYR A 12 5.29 -6.20 3.84
N THR A 13 6.32 -5.77 3.12
CA THR A 13 6.54 -6.03 1.69
C THR A 13 6.58 -7.53 1.34
N ASP A 14 7.04 -8.40 2.25
CA ASP A 14 7.00 -9.85 2.04
C ASP A 14 5.56 -10.40 2.07
N LEU A 15 4.67 -9.78 2.86
CA LEU A 15 3.26 -10.13 2.90
C LEU A 15 2.54 -9.68 1.64
N ILE A 16 2.92 -8.51 1.10
CA ILE A 16 2.42 -8.01 -0.18
C ILE A 16 2.80 -8.98 -1.30
N GLN A 17 4.04 -9.47 -1.34
CA GLN A 17 4.47 -10.46 -2.32
C GLN A 17 3.64 -11.75 -2.25
N GLN A 18 3.40 -12.27 -1.05
CA GLN A 18 2.60 -13.49 -0.88
C GLN A 18 1.13 -13.29 -1.24
N SER A 19 0.57 -12.12 -0.92
CA SER A 19 -0.85 -11.83 -1.07
C SER A 19 -1.22 -11.37 -2.48
N TRP A 20 -0.34 -10.64 -3.15
CA TRP A 20 -0.65 -9.95 -4.40
C TRP A 20 0.30 -10.31 -5.54
N HIS A 21 1.35 -11.10 -5.28
CA HIS A 21 2.40 -11.41 -6.24
C HIS A 21 3.12 -10.15 -6.76
N VAL A 22 3.11 -9.08 -5.96
CA VAL A 22 3.82 -7.83 -6.21
C VAL A 22 5.13 -7.86 -5.43
N ASN A 23 6.25 -7.67 -6.12
CA ASN A 23 7.56 -7.61 -5.46
C ASN A 23 7.99 -6.15 -5.32
N ILE A 24 8.15 -5.69 -4.09
CA ILE A 24 8.61 -4.34 -3.75
C ILE A 24 10.09 -4.45 -3.39
N VAL A 25 10.96 -3.99 -4.29
CA VAL A 25 12.41 -4.14 -4.18
C VAL A 25 13.04 -2.79 -3.86
N GLY A 26 13.82 -2.75 -2.78
CA GLY A 26 14.53 -1.57 -2.31
C GLY A 26 14.41 -1.40 -0.79
N GLU A 27 15.35 -0.68 -0.20
CA GLU A 27 15.32 -0.39 1.23
C GLU A 27 14.20 0.60 1.55
N ASN A 28 13.33 0.20 2.47
CA ASN A 28 12.19 0.99 2.87
C ASN A 28 11.87 0.76 4.36
N THR A 29 11.22 1.75 4.97
CA THR A 29 10.78 1.69 6.37
C THR A 29 9.31 2.08 6.43
N CYS A 30 8.50 1.25 7.10
CA CYS A 30 7.11 1.58 7.39
C CYS A 30 7.07 2.77 8.37
N ILE A 31 6.49 3.89 7.94
CA ILE A 31 6.37 5.12 8.73
C ILE A 31 4.95 5.30 9.30
N TYR A 32 3.96 4.66 8.68
CA TYR A 32 2.58 4.64 9.17
C TYR A 32 1.88 3.34 8.78
N SER A 33 1.02 2.86 9.67
CA SER A 33 0.27 1.61 9.48
C SER A 33 -1.10 1.73 10.15
N LYS A 34 -2.14 1.32 9.42
CA LYS A 34 -3.51 1.18 9.92
C LYS A 34 -4.13 -0.05 9.28
N ASP A 35 -4.60 -0.98 10.11
CA ASP A 35 -5.20 -2.25 9.70
C ASP A 35 -6.41 -2.50 10.61
N GLU A 36 -7.55 -2.87 10.03
CA GLU A 36 -8.77 -3.23 10.78
C GLU A 36 -8.63 -4.57 11.53
N GLY A 37 -7.60 -5.36 11.21
CA GLY A 37 -7.27 -6.61 11.89
C GLY A 37 -8.17 -7.79 11.50
N THR A 38 -9.00 -7.61 10.48
CA THR A 38 -9.90 -8.63 9.96
C THR A 38 -9.35 -9.31 8.69
N PRO A 39 -9.72 -10.58 8.42
CA PRO A 39 -9.36 -11.24 7.17
C PRO A 39 -9.95 -10.55 5.93
N GLU A 40 -11.19 -10.07 6.04
CA GLU A 40 -11.89 -9.20 5.09
C GLU A 40 -11.89 -7.79 5.69
N GLY A 41 -11.38 -6.80 4.96
CA GLY A 41 -11.22 -5.45 5.50
C GLY A 41 -10.18 -4.62 4.75
N ILE A 42 -9.94 -3.42 5.28
CA ILE A 42 -9.03 -2.43 4.67
C ILE A 42 -7.71 -2.40 5.45
N ARG A 43 -6.59 -2.41 4.71
CA ARG A 43 -5.26 -2.18 5.26
C ARG A 43 -4.60 -1.03 4.54
N TYR A 44 -3.91 -0.17 5.28
CA TYR A 44 -3.21 0.99 4.76
C TYR A 44 -1.84 1.12 5.43
N HIS A 45 -0.81 1.31 4.60
CA HIS A 45 0.56 1.44 5.05
C HIS A 45 1.27 2.51 4.22
N ALA A 46 2.08 3.34 4.88
CA ALA A 46 2.97 4.29 4.24
C ALA A 46 4.43 3.94 4.55
N PHE A 47 5.28 4.05 3.54
CA PHE A 47 6.68 3.67 3.62
C PHE A 47 7.57 4.76 3.07
N ALA A 48 8.59 5.14 3.84
CA ALA A 48 9.68 5.98 3.36
C ALA A 48 10.76 5.10 2.70
N TYR A 49 11.41 5.61 1.66
CA TYR A 49 12.57 4.99 1.03
C TYR A 49 13.66 6.04 0.78
N GLU A 50 14.92 5.62 0.79
CA GLU A 50 16.05 6.55 0.66
C GLU A 50 16.51 6.73 -0.79
N ASP A 51 16.54 5.66 -1.56
CA ASP A 51 17.08 5.68 -2.93
C ASP A 51 16.00 5.47 -3.98
N ARG A 52 15.93 4.27 -4.55
CA ARG A 52 15.01 3.89 -5.61
C ARG A 52 14.27 2.64 -5.20
N MET A 53 12.99 2.61 -5.51
CA MET A 53 12.14 1.44 -5.40
C MET A 53 11.87 0.88 -6.80
N ASP A 54 11.80 -0.44 -6.89
CA ASP A 54 11.30 -1.16 -8.05
C ASP A 54 10.06 -1.96 -7.66
N PHE A 55 8.98 -1.76 -8.40
CA PHE A 55 7.64 -2.31 -8.11
C PHE A 55 7.27 -3.33 -9.19
N GLN A 56 7.82 -4.53 -9.06
CA GLN A 56 7.69 -5.56 -10.08
C GLN A 56 6.30 -6.22 -10.01
N GLY A 57 5.75 -6.54 -11.17
CA GLY A 57 4.39 -7.08 -11.29
C GLY A 57 3.29 -6.01 -11.36
N LEU A 58 3.66 -4.73 -11.35
CA LEU A 58 2.74 -3.61 -11.50
C LEU A 58 3.12 -2.70 -12.67
N ASN A 59 2.11 -2.16 -13.35
CA ASN A 59 2.30 -1.09 -14.31
C ASN A 59 1.85 0.25 -13.69
N LEU A 60 2.79 1.00 -13.11
CA LEU A 60 2.53 2.30 -12.46
C LEU A 60 1.98 3.37 -13.41
N SER A 61 2.05 3.16 -14.73
CA SER A 61 1.49 4.09 -15.71
C SER A 61 -0.01 3.84 -15.96
N GLU A 62 -0.53 2.66 -15.62
CA GLU A 62 -1.93 2.26 -15.85
C GLU A 62 -2.89 2.72 -14.75
N GLY A 63 -2.41 2.96 -13.52
CA GLY A 63 -3.28 3.42 -12.42
C GLY A 63 -3.88 4.81 -12.63
N ARG A 64 -3.39 5.59 -13.60
CA ARG A 64 -3.99 6.89 -14.01
C ARG A 64 -5.48 6.79 -14.35
N LYS A 65 -5.94 5.65 -14.88
CA LYS A 65 -7.36 5.44 -15.21
C LYS A 65 -8.16 4.87 -14.04
N GLY A 66 -7.51 4.05 -13.20
CA GLY A 66 -8.19 3.30 -12.16
C GLY A 66 -8.34 4.03 -10.82
N VAL A 67 -7.43 4.95 -10.46
CA VAL A 67 -7.54 5.72 -9.20
C VAL A 67 -8.78 6.60 -9.19
N SER A 68 -9.35 6.89 -10.36
CA SER A 68 -10.66 7.58 -10.49
C SER A 68 -11.88 6.70 -10.20
N VAL A 69 -11.74 5.37 -10.16
CA VAL A 69 -12.87 4.41 -10.11
C VAL A 69 -13.15 3.93 -8.69
N VAL A 70 -12.16 3.96 -7.79
CA VAL A 70 -12.35 3.73 -6.36
C VAL A 70 -11.72 4.89 -5.62
N ASN A 71 -12.53 5.60 -4.85
CA ASN A 71 -12.09 6.78 -4.15
C ASN A 71 -11.24 6.37 -2.95
N ILE A 72 -9.92 6.26 -3.13
CA ILE A 72 -8.95 5.95 -2.07
C ILE A 72 -9.17 6.89 -0.86
N GLN A 73 -9.62 8.13 -1.10
CA GLN A 73 -9.97 9.08 -0.04
C GLN A 73 -11.09 8.58 0.88
N ASP A 74 -12.11 7.92 0.32
CA ASP A 74 -13.22 7.36 1.12
C ASP A 74 -12.73 6.19 1.98
N LEU A 75 -11.86 5.32 1.43
CA LEU A 75 -11.25 4.23 2.19
C LEU A 75 -10.32 4.75 3.31
N LEU A 76 -9.57 5.81 3.05
CA LEU A 76 -8.76 6.48 4.09
C LEU A 76 -9.64 7.11 5.18
N ALA A 77 -10.80 7.66 4.80
CA ALA A 77 -11.76 8.22 5.74
C ALA A 77 -12.41 7.13 6.60
N GLU A 78 -12.76 5.99 6.02
CA GLU A 78 -13.28 4.80 6.74
C GLU A 78 -12.27 4.27 7.76
N LEU A 79 -11.00 4.23 7.39
CA LEU A 79 -9.90 3.87 8.29
C LEU A 79 -9.52 4.96 9.32
N GLU A 80 -10.17 6.13 9.26
CA GLU A 80 -9.85 7.32 10.06
C GLU A 80 -8.35 7.70 9.98
N VAL A 81 -7.75 7.60 8.79
CA VAL A 81 -6.34 7.95 8.59
C VAL A 81 -6.17 9.47 8.76
N PRO A 82 -5.31 9.94 9.68
CA PRO A 82 -5.09 11.38 9.86
C PRO A 82 -4.54 12.02 8.59
N GLN A 83 -4.98 13.24 8.27
CA GLN A 83 -4.60 13.95 7.05
C GLN A 83 -3.08 14.04 6.83
N LYS A 84 -2.29 14.17 7.90
CA LYS A 84 -0.81 14.21 7.83
C LYS A 84 -0.16 12.91 7.35
N GLU A 85 -0.88 11.80 7.41
CA GLU A 85 -0.42 10.46 7.02
C GLU A 85 -1.01 10.03 5.68
N GLN A 86 -1.88 10.86 5.07
CA GLN A 86 -2.48 10.61 3.76
C GLN A 86 -1.53 11.02 2.63
N PRO A 87 -1.62 10.39 1.45
CA PRO A 87 -0.87 10.82 0.29
C PRO A 87 -1.29 12.21 -0.18
N ASP A 88 -0.33 12.98 -0.69
CA ASP A 88 -0.65 14.10 -1.56
C ASP A 88 -1.15 13.54 -2.91
N PHE A 89 -2.46 13.58 -3.10
CA PHE A 89 -3.12 13.02 -4.28
C PHE A 89 -2.63 13.66 -5.59
N ASP A 90 -2.26 14.94 -5.58
CA ASP A 90 -1.72 15.60 -6.76
C ASP A 90 -0.31 15.09 -7.10
N ALA A 91 0.49 14.75 -6.09
CA ALA A 91 1.82 14.19 -6.27
C ALA A 91 1.79 12.74 -6.78
N VAL A 92 0.92 11.90 -6.22
CA VAL A 92 0.89 10.45 -6.52
C VAL A 92 0.12 10.09 -7.80
N THR A 93 -0.69 11.00 -8.35
CA THR A 93 -1.51 10.73 -9.56
C THR A 93 -0.67 10.30 -10.77
N LYS A 94 0.62 10.63 -10.81
CA LYS A 94 1.52 10.29 -11.93
C LYS A 94 2.05 8.86 -11.89
N SER A 95 2.15 8.27 -10.70
CA SER A 95 2.80 6.98 -10.42
C SER A 95 1.92 6.16 -9.46
N ALA A 96 0.91 5.50 -10.04
CA ALA A 96 -0.05 4.70 -9.29
C ALA A 96 -0.36 3.41 -10.03
N ALA A 97 -0.60 2.32 -9.31
CA ALA A 97 -1.08 1.06 -9.87
C ALA A 97 -2.27 0.54 -9.08
N ILE A 98 -3.20 -0.09 -9.80
CA ILE A 98 -4.31 -0.84 -9.23
C ILE A 98 -4.23 -2.25 -9.76
N TYR A 99 -4.27 -3.20 -8.85
CA TYR A 99 -4.23 -4.61 -9.15
C TYR A 99 -5.42 -5.32 -8.50
N SER A 100 -6.02 -6.24 -9.23
CA SER A 100 -7.12 -7.08 -8.74
C SER A 100 -6.67 -8.53 -8.79
N ARG A 101 -7.01 -9.34 -7.78
CA ARG A 101 -6.69 -10.76 -7.82
C ARG A 101 -7.46 -11.46 -8.93
N THR A 102 -6.82 -12.44 -9.57
CA THR A 102 -7.45 -13.31 -10.57
C THR A 102 -8.48 -14.27 -9.95
N GLN A 103 -8.34 -14.59 -8.67
CA GLN A 103 -9.21 -15.54 -7.94
C GLN A 103 -10.47 -14.87 -7.37
N ASP A 104 -10.36 -13.63 -6.90
CA ASP A 104 -11.51 -12.80 -6.52
C ASP A 104 -11.31 -11.40 -7.09
N ASN A 105 -12.14 -11.04 -8.05
CA ASN A 105 -12.08 -9.73 -8.70
C ASN A 105 -12.73 -8.63 -7.86
N ARG A 106 -13.05 -8.88 -6.58
CA ARG A 106 -13.51 -7.89 -5.61
C ARG A 106 -12.34 -7.35 -4.79
N ASP A 107 -11.35 -8.20 -4.50
CA ASP A 107 -10.09 -7.78 -3.87
C ASP A 107 -9.36 -6.73 -4.69
N ARG A 108 -8.87 -5.68 -4.03
CA ARG A 108 -8.11 -4.59 -4.67
C ARG A 108 -6.83 -4.29 -3.92
N PHE A 109 -5.76 -4.10 -4.69
CA PHE A 109 -4.49 -3.60 -4.23
C PHE A 109 -4.19 -2.29 -4.93
N TYR A 110 -3.88 -1.27 -4.15
CA TYR A 110 -3.48 0.05 -4.63
C TYR A 110 -2.06 0.32 -4.17
N LEU A 111 -1.23 0.75 -5.12
CA LEU A 111 0.08 1.29 -4.85
C LEU A 111 0.15 2.72 -5.39
N LEU A 112 0.48 3.65 -4.52
CA LEU A 112 0.67 5.06 -4.84
C LEU A 112 2.11 5.44 -4.53
N VAL A 113 2.80 6.14 -5.43
CA VAL A 113 4.20 6.51 -5.25
C VAL A 113 4.33 8.03 -5.35
N ASP A 114 4.84 8.65 -4.30
CA ASP A 114 5.28 10.04 -4.30
C ASP A 114 6.82 10.05 -4.39
N GLU A 115 7.32 10.33 -5.58
CA GLU A 115 8.75 10.43 -5.84
C GLU A 115 9.39 11.68 -5.20
N ASN A 116 8.61 12.72 -4.90
CA ASN A 116 9.13 13.96 -4.32
C ASN A 116 9.44 13.79 -2.83
N SER A 117 8.49 13.21 -2.09
CA SER A 117 8.67 12.92 -0.67
C SER A 117 9.41 11.61 -0.40
N LYS A 118 9.74 10.85 -1.46
CA LYS A 118 10.26 9.48 -1.38
C LYS A 118 9.43 8.59 -0.46
N THR A 119 8.12 8.64 -0.67
CA THR A 119 7.13 7.84 0.07
C THR A 119 6.32 7.01 -0.91
N PHE A 120 6.01 5.77 -0.55
CA PHE A 120 4.98 5.01 -1.24
C PHE A 120 3.92 4.52 -0.25
N TYR A 121 2.71 4.37 -0.76
CA TYR A 121 1.54 4.02 0.01
C TYR A 121 0.93 2.76 -0.57
N VAL A 122 0.61 1.83 0.31
CA VAL A 122 -0.06 0.58 -0.02
C VAL A 122 -1.43 0.61 0.63
N MET A 123 -2.44 0.30 -0.16
CA MET A 123 -3.78 0.03 0.35
C MET A 123 -4.27 -1.31 -0.18
N GLU A 124 -4.79 -2.13 0.72
CA GLU A 124 -5.35 -3.44 0.43
C GLU A 124 -6.80 -3.46 0.87
N LEU A 125 -7.68 -3.91 -0.01
CA LEU A 125 -9.09 -4.13 0.27
C LEU A 125 -9.39 -5.61 -0.01
N PHE A 126 -9.78 -6.33 1.03
CA PHE A 126 -10.20 -7.73 0.97
C PHE A 126 -11.72 -7.84 1.17
N MET A 127 -12.44 -8.50 0.25
CA MET A 127 -13.93 -8.58 0.19
C MET A 127 -14.49 -9.99 -0.04
#